data_AF-A0A1P8SIW1-F1
#
_entry.id   AF-A0A1P8SIW1-F1
#
_cell.length_a   1.000
_cell.length_b   1.000
_cell.length_c   1.000
_cell.angle_alpha   90.00
_cell.angle_beta   90.00
_cell.angle_gamma   90.00
#
_symmetry.space_group_name_H-M   'P 1'
#
loop_
_entity.id
_entity.type
_entity.pdbx_description
1 polymer ?
#
loop_
_entity_poly.entity_id
_entity_poly.type
_entity_poly.pdbx_seq_one_letter_code
_entity_poly.pdbx_strand_id
1 'polypeptide(L)'
;MENHAKFVATEILNQLGGNRFIAMTGAKNFACFDENGESGLCFRLPSNFAMKGINLVKIKLTFSDTYLVTFSRVRGATVKEISKFDNIYCDQLECLFNEQTGLATRL
;
A
#
# COMPACT_ATOMS: atom_id res chain seq x y z
N MET A 1 3.32 14.53 16.14
CA MET A 1 3.69 13.29 15.43
C MET A 1 2.54 12.76 14.59
N GLU A 2 1.31 12.61 15.13
CA GLU A 2 0.15 12.09 14.36
C GLU A 2 -0.17 12.83 13.03
N ASN A 3 -0.01 14.16 12.98
CA ASN A 3 -0.29 14.94 11.78
C ASN A 3 0.67 14.65 10.61
N HIS A 4 1.93 14.31 10.89
CA HIS A 4 2.92 14.00 9.86
C HIS A 4 2.63 12.66 9.19
N ALA A 5 2.33 11.63 10.00
CA ALA A 5 1.99 10.31 9.48
C ALA A 5 0.72 10.33 8.62
N LYS A 6 -0.28 11.12 9.01
CA LYS A 6 -1.49 11.36 8.20
C LYS A 6 -1.18 12.04 6.87
N PHE A 7 -0.29 13.04 6.88
CA PHE A 7 0.16 13.71 5.66
C PHE A 7 0.87 12.73 4.70
N VAL A 8 1.86 11.99 5.18
CA VAL A 8 2.60 10.98 4.40
C VAL A 8 1.65 9.92 3.82
N ALA A 9 0.72 9.42 4.64
CA ALA A 9 -0.26 8.44 4.20
C ALA A 9 -1.18 8.97 3.09
N THR A 10 -1.57 10.24 3.18
CA THR A 10 -2.38 10.92 2.17
C THR A 10 -1.61 11.11 0.87
N GLU A 11 -0.33 11.50 0.96
CA GLU A 11 0.55 11.62 -0.20
C GLU A 11 0.76 10.27 -0.92
N ILE A 12 1.02 9.20 -0.18
CA ILE A 12 1.13 7.85 -0.75
C ILE A 12 -0.16 7.46 -1.49
N LEU A 13 -1.33 7.74 -0.90
CA LEU A 13 -2.61 7.46 -1.54
C LEU A 13 -2.79 8.28 -2.82
N ASN A 14 -2.43 9.56 -2.81
CA ASN A 14 -2.49 10.42 -3.98
C ASN A 14 -1.57 9.93 -5.11
N GLN A 15 -0.35 9.50 -4.78
CA GLN A 15 0.60 8.92 -5.73
C GLN A 15 0.08 7.63 -6.39
N LEU A 16 -0.66 6.80 -5.64
CA LEU A 16 -1.33 5.62 -6.18
C LEU A 16 -2.53 5.94 -7.09
N GLY A 17 -2.99 7.19 -7.14
CA GLY A 17 -4.16 7.63 -7.91
C GLY A 17 -5.34 8.11 -7.07
N GLY A 18 -5.18 8.25 -5.75
CA GLY A 18 -6.13 8.90 -4.85
C GLY A 18 -7.52 8.24 -4.84
N ASN A 19 -8.55 9.06 -5.01
CA ASN A 19 -9.93 8.58 -5.05
C ASN A 19 -10.21 7.61 -6.21
N ARG A 20 -9.49 7.73 -7.34
CA ARG A 20 -9.63 6.79 -8.46
C ARG A 20 -9.12 5.42 -8.07
N PHE A 21 -7.97 5.36 -7.42
CA PHE A 21 -7.40 4.11 -6.90
C PHE A 21 -8.40 3.38 -5.99
N ILE A 22 -9.03 4.10 -5.06
CA ILE A 22 -10.06 3.53 -4.18
C ILE A 22 -11.24 2.96 -4.99
N ALA A 23 -11.74 3.73 -5.95
CA ALA A 23 -12.88 3.32 -6.77
C ALA A 23 -12.58 2.07 -7.64
N MET A 24 -11.37 1.96 -8.19
CA MET A 24 -10.99 0.83 -9.06
C MET A 24 -10.60 -0.42 -8.27
N THR A 25 -9.91 -0.26 -7.14
CA THR A 25 -9.37 -1.39 -6.38
C THR A 25 -10.30 -1.89 -5.28
N GLY A 26 -11.32 -1.10 -4.91
CA GLY A 26 -12.18 -1.37 -3.76
C GLY A 26 -11.41 -1.36 -2.43
N ALA A 27 -10.25 -0.70 -2.39
CA ALA A 27 -9.42 -0.60 -1.20
C ALA A 27 -10.19 0.06 -0.04
N LYS A 28 -9.98 -0.45 1.17
CA LYS A 28 -10.69 -0.03 2.39
C LYS A 28 -9.80 -0.14 3.62
N ASN A 29 -10.30 0.35 4.75
CA ASN A 29 -9.62 0.31 6.05
C ASN A 29 -8.22 0.94 5.98
N PHE A 30 -8.13 2.13 5.38
CA PHE A 30 -6.90 2.89 5.34
C PHE A 30 -6.50 3.33 6.75
N ALA A 31 -5.25 3.07 7.11
CA ALA A 31 -4.66 3.46 8.37
C ALA A 31 -3.25 4.01 8.11
N CYS A 32 -2.93 5.14 8.74
CA CYS A 32 -1.57 5.61 8.83
C CYS A 32 -0.86 4.93 10.02
N PHE A 33 0.45 4.75 9.91
CA PHE A 33 1.29 4.32 11.03
C PHE A 33 2.55 5.17 11.09
N ASP A 34 3.11 5.26 12.29
CA ASP A 34 4.38 5.90 12.59
C ASP A 34 5.18 4.89 13.43
N GLU A 35 6.24 4.34 12.84
CA GLU A 35 7.10 3.34 13.47
C GLU A 35 8.54 3.88 13.43
N ASN A 36 9.08 4.25 14.60
CA ASN A 36 10.46 4.73 14.75
C ASN A 36 10.83 5.93 13.84
N GLY A 37 9.88 6.84 13.59
CA GLY A 37 10.09 8.02 12.74
C GLY A 37 9.88 7.74 11.24
N GLU A 38 9.59 6.50 10.85
CA GLU A 38 9.16 6.14 9.51
C GLU A 38 7.62 6.07 9.49
N SER A 39 7.02 6.89 8.62
CA SER A 39 5.58 6.95 8.46
C SER A 39 5.13 6.21 7.21
N GLY A 40 3.87 5.76 7.18
CA GLY A 40 3.36 5.07 6.02
C GLY A 40 1.85 4.87 6.00
N LEU A 41 1.41 4.20 4.92
CA LEU A 41 0.02 3.86 4.66
C LEU A 41 -0.17 2.35 4.67
N CYS A 42 -1.23 1.89 5.32
CA CYS A 42 -1.69 0.52 5.31
C CYS A 42 -3.16 0.47 4.88
N PHE A 43 -3.51 -0.48 4.02
CA PHE A 43 -4.90 -0.66 3.59
C PHE A 43 -5.20 -2.11 3.21
N ARG A 44 -6.50 -2.41 3.10
CA ARG A 44 -7.00 -3.74 2.74
C ARG A 44 -7.63 -3.70 1.35
N LEU A 45 -7.38 -4.73 0.57
CA LEU A 45 -8.10 -4.99 -0.67
C LEU A 45 -9.27 -5.97 -0.42
N PRO A 46 -10.29 -5.98 -1.30
CA PRO A 46 -11.34 -6.98 -1.24
C PRO A 46 -10.77 -8.40 -1.29
N SER A 47 -11.35 -9.31 -0.52
CA SER A 47 -10.91 -10.71 -0.47
C SER A 47 -11.09 -11.38 -1.85
N ASN A 48 -10.13 -12.21 -2.24
CA ASN A 48 -10.11 -12.93 -3.53
C ASN A 48 -10.15 -12.03 -4.77
N PHE A 49 -9.80 -10.75 -4.65
CA PHE A 49 -9.82 -9.80 -5.75
C PHE A 49 -8.44 -9.67 -6.41
N ALA A 50 -7.39 -9.46 -5.61
CA ALA A 50 -6.03 -9.41 -6.11
C ALA A 50 -5.41 -10.80 -6.31
N MET A 51 -4.44 -10.86 -7.22
CA MET A 51 -3.58 -12.02 -7.46
C MET A 51 -2.94 -12.53 -6.16
N LYS A 52 -2.64 -13.84 -6.13
CA LYS A 52 -2.03 -14.53 -4.98
C LYS A 52 -2.84 -14.41 -3.67
N GLY A 53 -4.09 -13.93 -3.74
CA GLY A 53 -4.96 -13.70 -2.59
C GLY A 53 -4.47 -12.55 -1.69
N ILE A 54 -3.69 -11.62 -2.24
CA ILE A 54 -3.25 -10.42 -1.53
C ILE A 54 -4.47 -9.64 -1.06
N ASN A 55 -4.47 -9.22 0.19
CA ASN A 55 -5.58 -8.46 0.76
C ASN A 55 -5.15 -7.43 1.79
N LEU A 56 -3.85 -7.32 2.06
CA LEU A 56 -3.23 -6.32 2.92
C LEU A 56 -1.99 -5.77 2.21
N VAL A 57 -1.91 -4.45 2.12
CA VAL A 57 -0.77 -3.74 1.55
C VAL A 57 -0.27 -2.74 2.57
N LYS A 58 1.04 -2.76 2.85
CA LYS A 58 1.73 -1.81 3.73
C LYS A 58 2.80 -1.09 2.90
N ILE A 59 2.76 0.23 2.89
CA ILE A 59 3.71 1.10 2.20
C ILE A 59 4.33 2.00 3.25
N LYS A 60 5.64 1.91 3.42
CA LYS A 60 6.41 2.69 4.41
C LYS A 60 7.36 3.62 3.67
N LEU A 61 7.34 4.90 4.02
CA LEU A 61 8.37 5.85 3.59
C LEU A 61 9.64 5.63 4.43
N THR A 62 10.76 5.43 3.76
CA THR A 62 12.08 5.26 4.40
C THR A 62 12.80 6.60 4.52
N PHE A 63 13.87 6.63 5.32
CA PHE A 63 14.74 7.82 5.44
C PHE A 63 15.46 8.19 4.13
N SER A 64 15.52 7.28 3.16
CA SER A 64 16.12 7.52 1.84
C SER A 64 15.15 8.14 0.83
N ASP A 65 13.98 8.60 1.28
CA ASP A 65 12.91 9.14 0.45
C ASP A 65 12.41 8.14 -0.62
N THR A 66 12.48 6.85 -0.27
CA THR A 66 11.95 5.75 -1.07
C THR A 66 10.90 4.97 -0.27
N TYR A 67 10.15 4.12 -0.95
CA TYR A 67 9.12 3.30 -0.34
C TYR A 67 9.56 1.85 -0.18
N LEU A 68 9.23 1.30 0.99
CA LEU A 68 9.20 -0.13 1.26
C LEU A 68 7.76 -0.61 1.15
N VAL A 69 7.48 -1.47 0.16
CA VAL A 69 6.15 -2.00 -0.13
C VAL A 69 6.08 -3.47 0.25
N THR A 70 5.14 -3.82 1.11
CA THR A 70 4.88 -5.19 1.55
C THR A 70 3.46 -5.60 1.15
N PHE A 71 3.36 -6.70 0.43
CA PHE A 71 2.10 -7.34 0.06
C PHE A 71 1.90 -8.59 0.91
N SER A 72 0.75 -8.66 1.55
CA SER A 72 0.42 -9.73 2.49
C SER A 72 -0.97 -10.29 2.25
N ARG A 73 -1.13 -11.53 2.66
CA ARG A 73 -2.40 -12.24 2.74
C ARG A 73 -2.75 -12.49 4.20
N VAL A 74 -3.88 -11.92 4.63
CA VAL A 74 -4.44 -12.10 5.97
C VAL A 74 -5.63 -13.06 5.91
N ARG A 75 -5.59 -14.12 6.72
CA ARG A 75 -6.72 -15.04 6.90
C ARG A 75 -6.89 -15.34 8.40
N GLY A 76 -7.98 -14.87 8.99
CA GLY A 76 -8.16 -14.94 10.44
C GLY A 76 -7.05 -14.18 11.16
N ALA A 77 -6.38 -14.84 12.10
CA ALA A 77 -5.24 -14.30 12.83
C ALA A 77 -3.88 -14.47 12.10
N THR A 78 -3.85 -15.17 10.96
CA THR A 78 -2.60 -15.44 10.24
C THR A 78 -2.34 -14.37 9.20
N VAL A 79 -1.15 -13.76 9.27
CA VAL A 79 -0.61 -12.86 8.25
C VAL A 79 0.54 -13.57 7.54
N LYS A 80 0.41 -13.75 6.22
CA LYS A 80 1.46 -14.31 5.38
C LYS A 80 1.97 -13.22 4.44
N GLU A 81 3.25 -12.87 4.55
CA GLU A 81 3.92 -12.03 3.57
C GLU A 81 4.03 -12.79 2.24
N ILE A 82 3.58 -12.18 1.16
CA ILE A 82 3.61 -12.74 -0.20
C ILE A 82 4.85 -12.22 -0.94
N SER A 83 5.13 -10.92 -0.80
CA SER A 83 6.25 -10.28 -1.45
C SER A 83 6.56 -8.94 -0.77
N LYS A 84 7.82 -8.54 -0.84
CA LYS A 84 8.34 -7.31 -0.27
C LYS A 84 9.34 -6.69 -1.23
N PHE A 85 9.22 -5.38 -1.43
CA PHE A 85 10.05 -4.61 -2.35
C PHE A 85 10.55 -3.35 -1.64
N ASP A 86 11.82 -3.05 -1.83
CA ASP A 86 12.51 -1.92 -1.20
C ASP A 86 13.06 -0.99 -2.29
N ASN A 87 13.35 0.25 -1.91
CA ASN A 87 13.85 1.30 -2.80
C ASN A 87 12.90 1.61 -3.97
N ILE A 88 11.60 1.63 -3.70
CA ILE A 88 10.58 1.95 -4.70
C ILE A 88 10.36 3.45 -4.75
N TYR A 89 10.49 4.05 -5.93
CA TYR A 89 10.21 5.47 -6.14
C TYR A 89 8.70 5.72 -6.33
N CYS A 90 8.27 6.97 -6.16
CA CYS A 90 6.85 7.34 -6.22
C CYS A 90 6.19 7.01 -7.57
N ASP A 91 6.93 7.16 -8.67
CA ASP A 91 6.51 6.85 -10.04
C ASP A 91 6.40 5.33 -10.31
N GLN A 92 7.06 4.51 -9.50
CA GLN A 92 7.05 3.05 -9.60
C GLN A 92 5.96 2.38 -8.76
N LEU A 93 5.40 3.07 -7.77
CA LEU A 93 4.39 2.51 -6.86
C LEU A 93 3.19 1.92 -7.61
N GLU A 94 2.68 2.64 -8.59
CA GLU A 94 1.52 2.23 -9.37
C GLU A 94 1.82 0.98 -10.21
N CYS A 95 2.96 0.96 -10.91
CA CYS A 95 3.40 -0.16 -11.72
C CYS A 95 3.59 -1.42 -10.87
N LEU A 96 4.31 -1.29 -9.76
CA LEU A 96 4.55 -2.39 -8.81
C LEU A 96 3.23 -2.94 -8.25
N PHE A 97 2.30 -2.06 -7.88
CA PHE A 97 0.99 -2.48 -7.39
C PHE A 97 0.23 -3.29 -8.45
N ASN A 98 0.19 -2.82 -9.69
CA ASN A 98 -0.48 -3.50 -10.79
C ASN A 98 0.16 -4.88 -11.07
N GLU A 99 1.48 -4.95 -11.09
CA GLU A 99 2.21 -6.20 -11.31
C GLU A 99 1.98 -7.22 -10.21
N GLN A 100 1.97 -6.80 -8.93
CA GLN A 100 1.82 -7.74 -7.81
C GLN A 100 0.37 -8.15 -7.57
N THR A 101 -0.58 -7.24 -7.78
CA THR A 101 -2.00 -7.48 -7.48
C THR A 101 -2.81 -7.89 -8.71
N GLY A 102 -2.32 -7.63 -9.93
CA GLY A 102 -3.05 -7.87 -11.17
C GLY A 102 -4.26 -6.95 -11.38
N LEU A 103 -4.41 -5.92 -10.55
CA LEU A 103 -5.50 -4.95 -10.65
C LEU A 103 -5.01 -3.78 -11.49
N ALA A 104 -5.72 -3.46 -12.57
CA ALA A 104 -5.43 -2.25 -13.32
C ALA A 104 -5.80 -1.02 -12.48
N THR A 105 -4.83 -0.12 -12.26
CA THR A 105 -5.05 1.16 -11.58
C THR A 105 -5.09 2.36 -12.54
N ARG A 106 -5.15 2.10 -13.86
CA ARG A 106 -5.46 3.07 -14.91
C ARG A 106 -6.50 2.48 -15.85
N LEU A 107 -7.43 3.33 -16.28
CA LEU A 107 -8.36 3.08 -17.40
C LEU A 107 -7.63 3.20 -18.73
#